data_AF-A0A5E6N294-F1
#
_entry.id   AF-A0A5E6N294-F1
#
_cell.length_a   1.000
_cell.length_b   1.000
_cell.length_c   1.000
_cell.angle_alpha   90.00
_cell.angle_beta   90.00
_cell.angle_gamma   90.00
#
_symmetry.space_group_name_H-M   'P 1'
#
loop_
_entity.id
_entity.type
_entity.pdbx_description
1 polymer ?
#
loop_
_entity_poly.entity_id
_entity_poly.type
_entity_poly.pdbx_seq_one_letter_code
_entity_poly.pdbx_strand_id
1 'polypeptide(L)'
;MQNIYYLTQEIAQNFQVEITLQQIKDWHKVLMRGLIDNAGEFFTKQRVLPNVDTQLTHLDDIVEELESWVKTYAYIQSLSDIAQAHYHFETIHPFSDGNGRIGRLIVLAQCLQIGIKPPTVNNSNKALYYILLEHAKINPTPLAYFFQACSKQKTVK
;
A
#
# COMPACT_ATOMS: atom_id res chain seq x y z
N MET A 1 -4.81 -11.67 -12.03
CA MET A 1 -3.35 -11.95 -11.85
C MET A 1 -2.47 -11.21 -12.85
N GLN A 2 -2.92 -10.98 -14.09
CA GLN A 2 -2.08 -10.33 -15.11
C GLN A 2 -1.73 -8.85 -14.82
N ASN A 3 -2.69 -8.05 -14.33
CA ASN A 3 -2.47 -6.62 -14.07
C ASN A 3 -1.45 -6.36 -12.93
N ILE A 4 -1.53 -7.09 -11.83
CA ILE A 4 -0.59 -6.95 -10.69
C ILE A 4 0.83 -7.36 -11.09
N TYR A 5 0.97 -8.41 -11.91
CA TYR A 5 2.27 -8.85 -12.42
C TYR A 5 2.87 -7.77 -13.32
N TYR A 6 2.09 -7.24 -14.27
CA TYR A 6 2.50 -6.15 -15.16
C TYR A 6 3.02 -4.93 -14.37
N LEU A 7 2.23 -4.42 -13.42
CA LEU A 7 2.61 -3.27 -12.59
C LEU A 7 3.87 -3.53 -11.77
N THR A 8 4.01 -4.74 -11.22
CA THR A 8 5.21 -5.12 -10.47
C THR A 8 6.46 -5.07 -11.36
N GLN A 9 6.36 -5.53 -12.61
CA GLN A 9 7.47 -5.46 -13.57
C GLN A 9 7.79 -4.01 -13.97
N GLU A 10 6.76 -3.19 -14.23
CA GLU A 10 6.92 -1.77 -14.57
C GLU A 10 7.68 -1.00 -13.46
N ILE A 11 7.24 -1.16 -12.21
CA ILE A 11 7.90 -0.54 -11.04
C ILE A 11 9.31 -1.10 -10.86
N ALA A 12 9.50 -2.40 -11.07
CA ALA A 12 10.82 -3.03 -10.96
C ALA A 12 11.78 -2.66 -12.10
N GLN A 13 11.30 -2.07 -13.20
CA GLN A 13 12.17 -1.55 -14.27
C GLN A 13 12.54 -0.08 -14.02
N ASN A 14 11.72 0.65 -13.27
CA ASN A 14 11.94 2.06 -12.94
C ASN A 14 11.83 2.31 -11.43
N PHE A 15 12.89 1.94 -10.70
CA PHE A 15 12.95 2.08 -9.23
C PHE A 15 12.91 3.53 -8.72
N GLN A 16 13.00 4.54 -9.61
CA GLN A 16 12.91 5.96 -9.27
C GLN A 16 11.52 6.56 -9.54
N VAL A 17 10.49 5.73 -9.73
CA VAL A 17 9.12 6.21 -9.92
C VAL A 17 8.69 7.08 -8.75
N GLU A 18 8.28 8.32 -9.04
CA GLU A 18 7.75 9.23 -8.03
C GLU A 18 6.33 8.82 -7.64
N ILE A 19 6.06 8.70 -6.34
CA ILE A 19 4.74 8.29 -5.84
C ILE A 19 3.88 9.53 -5.65
N THR A 20 3.22 9.95 -6.72
CA THR A 20 2.28 11.09 -6.72
C THR A 20 0.83 10.64 -6.58
N LEU A 21 -0.08 11.58 -6.27
CA LEU A 21 -1.52 11.33 -6.24
C LEU A 21 -2.01 10.71 -7.57
N GLN A 22 -1.53 11.25 -8.68
CA GLN A 22 -1.87 10.77 -10.02
C GLN A 22 -1.31 9.36 -10.26
N GLN A 23 -0.07 9.09 -9.86
CA GLN A 23 0.53 7.77 -10.00
C GLN A 23 -0.22 6.69 -9.20
N ILE A 24 -0.68 7.01 -7.98
CA ILE A 24 -1.49 6.11 -7.16
C ILE A 24 -2.82 5.79 -7.88
N LYS A 25 -3.48 6.78 -8.49
CA LYS A 25 -4.70 6.58 -9.29
C LYS A 25 -4.42 5.73 -10.53
N ASP A 26 -3.30 5.95 -11.21
CA ASP A 26 -2.95 5.22 -12.43
C ASP A 26 -2.63 3.74 -12.12
N TRP A 27 -1.89 3.48 -11.05
CA TRP A 27 -1.69 2.11 -10.55
C TRP A 27 -3.02 1.46 -10.19
N HIS A 28 -3.91 2.16 -9.49
CA HIS A 28 -5.23 1.64 -9.15
C HIS A 28 -6.06 1.34 -10.40
N LYS A 29 -6.07 2.25 -11.38
CA LYS A 29 -6.75 2.08 -12.66
C LYS A 29 -6.29 0.83 -13.39
N VAL A 30 -4.98 0.64 -13.54
CA VAL A 30 -4.42 -0.54 -14.21
C VAL A 30 -4.72 -1.82 -13.42
N LEU A 31 -4.51 -1.78 -12.10
CA LEU A 31 -4.71 -2.94 -11.23
C LEU A 31 -6.16 -3.44 -11.30
N MET A 32 -7.11 -2.52 -11.24
CA MET A 32 -8.54 -2.80 -11.13
C MET A 32 -9.30 -2.79 -12.46
N ARG A 33 -8.60 -2.54 -13.58
CA ARG A 33 -9.18 -2.56 -14.93
C ARG A 33 -9.90 -3.89 -15.20
N GLY A 34 -11.19 -3.79 -15.52
CA GLY A 34 -12.06 -4.93 -15.82
C GLY A 34 -12.52 -5.73 -14.58
N LEU A 35 -12.20 -5.25 -13.37
CA LEU A 35 -12.69 -5.83 -12.10
C LEU A 35 -13.80 -4.97 -11.47
N ILE A 36 -13.69 -3.65 -11.59
CA ILE A 36 -14.66 -2.67 -11.10
C ILE A 36 -14.81 -1.54 -12.12
N ASP A 37 -15.96 -0.87 -12.12
CA ASP A 37 -16.25 0.21 -13.07
C ASP A 37 -15.54 1.52 -12.72
N ASN A 38 -15.32 1.79 -11.44
CA ASN A 38 -14.72 3.02 -10.92
C ASN A 38 -13.19 2.91 -10.71
N ALA A 39 -12.51 2.12 -11.54
CA ALA A 39 -11.07 1.92 -11.44
C ALA A 39 -10.30 3.24 -11.66
N GLY A 40 -9.44 3.59 -10.69
CA GLY A 40 -8.69 4.86 -10.69
C GLY A 40 -9.43 6.07 -10.09
N GLU A 41 -10.66 5.88 -9.61
CA GLU A 41 -11.46 6.95 -9.01
C GLU A 41 -11.45 6.83 -7.48
N PHE A 42 -11.28 7.96 -6.79
CA PHE A 42 -11.42 7.99 -5.34
C PHE A 42 -12.84 7.69 -4.90
N PHE A 43 -12.97 7.14 -3.71
CA PHE A 43 -14.26 6.73 -3.19
C PHE A 43 -15.07 7.94 -2.76
N THR A 44 -16.18 8.19 -3.45
CA THR A 44 -17.04 9.37 -3.27
C THR A 44 -18.46 9.02 -2.78
N LYS A 45 -18.75 7.73 -2.56
CA LYS A 45 -20.07 7.25 -2.13
C LYS A 45 -20.05 6.77 -0.69
N GLN A 46 -21.18 6.92 0.00
CA GLN A 46 -21.35 6.57 1.42
C GLN A 46 -20.81 5.16 1.74
N ARG A 47 -19.86 5.06 2.68
CA ARG A 47 -19.34 3.77 3.16
C ARG A 47 -20.36 3.11 4.09
N VAL A 48 -20.83 1.91 3.77
CA VAL A 48 -21.36 1.00 4.79
C VAL A 48 -20.16 0.22 5.30
N LEU A 49 -19.61 0.60 6.45
CA LEU A 49 -18.51 -0.14 7.10
C LEU A 49 -19.11 -1.18 8.04
N PRO A 50 -19.14 -2.48 7.69
CA PRO A 50 -19.47 -3.52 8.65
C PRO A 50 -18.27 -3.69 9.61
N ASN A 51 -18.46 -3.36 10.88
CA ASN A 51 -17.60 -3.78 12.00
C ASN A 51 -16.08 -3.58 11.80
N VAL A 52 -15.63 -2.35 11.53
CA VAL A 52 -14.19 -2.03 11.53
C VAL A 52 -13.91 -1.01 12.62
N ASP A 53 -13.19 -1.42 13.67
CA ASP A 53 -12.76 -0.58 14.80
C ASP A 53 -11.63 0.41 14.43
N THR A 54 -11.32 0.50 13.13
CA THR A 54 -10.35 1.44 12.55
C THR A 54 -11.10 2.65 12.04
N GLN A 55 -10.87 3.81 12.66
CA GLN A 55 -11.34 5.09 12.13
C GLN A 55 -10.64 5.35 10.79
N LEU A 56 -11.40 5.22 9.70
CA LEU A 56 -10.93 5.59 8.37
C LEU A 56 -11.14 7.09 8.15
N THR A 57 -10.33 7.68 7.28
CA THR A 57 -10.51 9.06 6.82
C THR A 57 -11.93 9.27 6.28
N HIS A 58 -12.52 10.41 6.62
CA HIS A 58 -13.84 10.82 6.12
C HIS A 58 -13.78 11.01 4.60
N LEU A 59 -14.88 10.73 3.89
CA LEU A 59 -14.86 10.70 2.42
C LEU A 59 -14.44 12.04 1.80
N ASP A 60 -14.89 13.13 2.40
CA ASP A 60 -14.60 14.49 1.92
C ASP A 60 -13.12 14.87 2.09
N ASP A 61 -12.41 14.21 3.00
CA ASP A 61 -11.03 14.52 3.35
C ASP A 61 -10.01 13.61 2.63
N ILE A 62 -10.47 12.59 1.88
CA ILE A 62 -9.59 11.59 1.25
C ILE A 62 -8.52 12.24 0.36
N VAL A 63 -8.90 13.24 -0.43
CA VAL A 63 -7.97 13.89 -1.37
C VAL A 63 -6.92 14.68 -0.61
N GLU A 64 -7.34 15.50 0.36
CA GLU A 64 -6.44 16.32 1.17
C GLU A 64 -5.47 15.45 1.98
N GLU A 65 -5.98 14.41 2.64
CA GLU A 65 -5.16 13.48 3.42
C GLU A 65 -4.18 12.72 2.53
N LEU A 66 -4.57 12.31 1.32
CA LEU A 66 -3.66 11.61 0.41
C LEU A 66 -2.60 12.54 -0.19
N GLU A 67 -2.93 13.81 -0.43
CA GLU A 67 -1.93 14.83 -0.81
C GLU A 67 -0.93 15.09 0.33
N SER A 68 -1.42 15.15 1.58
CA SER A 68 -0.58 15.26 2.77
C SER A 68 0.31 14.03 2.94
N TRP A 69 -0.23 12.83 2.71
CA TRP A 69 0.50 11.56 2.72
C TRP A 69 1.66 11.57 1.70
N VAL A 70 1.39 11.98 0.46
CA VAL A 70 2.43 12.05 -0.60
C VAL A 70 3.58 12.97 -0.18
N LYS A 71 3.27 14.15 0.38
CA LYS A 71 4.29 15.11 0.85
C LYS A 71 5.07 14.54 2.04
N THR A 72 4.39 13.93 3.00
CA THR A 72 4.98 13.39 4.23
C THR A 72 5.96 12.25 3.94
N TYR A 73 5.63 11.40 2.97
CA TYR A 73 6.41 10.19 2.65
C TYR A 73 7.20 10.32 1.33
N ALA A 74 7.45 11.54 0.86
CA ALA A 74 8.26 11.80 -0.34
C ALA A 74 9.72 11.35 -0.18
N TYR A 75 10.24 11.30 1.05
CA TYR A 75 11.64 10.99 1.35
C TYR A 75 11.77 9.88 2.40
N ILE A 76 11.41 8.66 2.01
CA ILE A 76 11.57 7.47 2.85
C ILE A 76 13.03 7.00 2.87
N GLN A 77 13.52 6.59 4.04
CA GLN A 77 14.91 6.13 4.22
C GLN A 77 15.03 4.77 4.90
N SER A 78 13.94 4.27 5.51
CA SER A 78 13.96 3.03 6.28
C SER A 78 12.69 2.19 6.10
N LEU A 79 12.78 0.89 6.47
CA LEU A 79 11.60 0.02 6.55
C LEU A 79 10.58 0.48 7.60
N SER A 80 11.02 1.25 8.61
CA SER A 80 10.11 1.83 9.61
C SER A 80 9.26 2.93 8.98
N ASP A 81 9.86 3.78 8.14
CA ASP A 81 9.11 4.81 7.40
C ASP A 81 8.11 4.18 6.44
N ILE A 82 8.51 3.09 5.75
CA ILE A 82 7.63 2.32 4.86
C ILE A 82 6.46 1.71 5.64
N ALA A 83 6.71 1.12 6.81
CA ALA A 83 5.66 0.55 7.66
C ALA A 83 4.67 1.63 8.12
N GLN A 84 5.16 2.81 8.53
CA GLN A 84 4.32 3.94 8.92
C GLN A 84 3.51 4.49 7.74
N ALA A 85 4.15 4.68 6.59
CA ALA A 85 3.51 5.15 5.36
C ALA A 85 2.40 4.18 4.92
N HIS A 86 2.68 2.88 4.95
CA HIS A 86 1.73 1.85 4.58
C HIS A 86 0.52 1.80 5.51
N TYR A 87 0.74 1.87 6.83
CA TYR A 87 -0.36 1.97 7.79
C TYR A 87 -1.22 3.22 7.53
N HIS A 88 -0.59 4.39 7.36
CA HIS A 88 -1.31 5.64 7.10
C HIS A 88 -2.10 5.58 5.77
N PHE A 89 -1.56 4.94 4.73
CA PHE A 89 -2.31 4.76 3.48
C PHE A 89 -3.58 3.91 3.67
N GLU A 90 -3.48 2.82 4.46
CA GLU A 90 -4.60 1.94 4.73
C GLU A 90 -5.70 2.62 5.57
N THR A 91 -5.37 3.62 6.40
CA THR A 91 -6.36 4.43 7.13
C THR A 91 -7.07 5.46 6.24
N ILE A 92 -6.39 6.00 5.23
CA ILE A 92 -7.03 6.87 4.22
C ILE A 92 -8.04 6.07 3.39
N HIS A 93 -7.63 4.86 2.98
CA HIS A 93 -8.47 3.90 2.26
C HIS A 93 -9.16 4.49 1.01
N PRO A 94 -8.40 5.13 0.08
CA PRO A 94 -8.92 6.08 -0.88
C PRO A 94 -9.85 5.50 -1.96
N PHE A 95 -9.91 4.19 -2.14
CA PHE A 95 -10.66 3.51 -3.21
C PHE A 95 -11.81 2.63 -2.67
N SER A 96 -12.76 2.25 -3.52
CA SER A 96 -13.88 1.33 -3.19
C SER A 96 -13.42 -0.09 -2.86
N ASP A 97 -12.40 -0.57 -3.57
CA ASP A 97 -11.75 -1.87 -3.41
C ASP A 97 -10.29 -1.70 -3.86
N GLY A 98 -9.43 -2.67 -3.57
CA GLY A 98 -8.06 -2.69 -4.08
C GLY A 98 -7.06 -1.93 -3.21
N ASN A 99 -7.49 -1.25 -2.15
CA ASN A 99 -6.61 -0.50 -1.22
C ASN A 99 -5.45 -1.36 -0.73
N GLY A 100 -5.72 -2.54 -0.18
CA GLY A 100 -4.68 -3.46 0.29
C GLY A 100 -3.69 -3.90 -0.80
N ARG A 101 -4.12 -3.97 -2.07
CA ARG A 101 -3.23 -4.31 -3.19
C ARG A 101 -2.37 -3.12 -3.60
N ILE A 102 -2.93 -1.91 -3.59
CA ILE A 102 -2.20 -0.67 -3.87
C ILE A 102 -1.22 -0.34 -2.75
N GLY A 103 -1.61 -0.48 -1.48
CA GLY A 103 -0.70 -0.28 -0.34
C GLY A 103 0.53 -1.20 -0.45
N ARG A 104 0.34 -2.47 -0.80
CA ARG A 104 1.48 -3.39 -1.04
C ARG A 104 2.31 -3.05 -2.28
N LEU A 105 1.71 -2.48 -3.34
CA LEU A 105 2.46 -1.97 -4.50
C LEU A 105 3.30 -0.74 -4.12
N ILE A 106 2.77 0.14 -3.26
CA ILE A 106 3.49 1.28 -2.69
C ILE A 106 4.67 0.79 -1.84
N VAL A 107 4.46 -0.17 -0.93
CA VAL A 107 5.53 -0.81 -0.14
C VAL A 107 6.61 -1.39 -1.06
N LEU A 108 6.21 -2.03 -2.16
CA LEU A 108 7.14 -2.55 -3.15
C LEU A 108 7.99 -1.45 -3.78
N ALA A 109 7.35 -0.37 -4.26
CA ALA A 109 8.05 0.77 -4.87
C ALA A 109 9.02 1.43 -3.88
N GLN A 110 8.58 1.71 -2.65
CA GLN A 110 9.39 2.34 -1.62
C GLN A 110 10.58 1.46 -1.18
N CYS A 111 10.38 0.14 -1.05
CA CYS A 111 11.48 -0.79 -0.78
C CYS A 111 12.57 -0.70 -1.85
N LEU A 112 12.17 -0.66 -3.12
CA LEU A 112 13.10 -0.59 -4.24
C LEU A 112 13.84 0.75 -4.29
N GLN A 113 13.17 1.86 -3.98
CA GLN A 113 13.79 3.20 -3.89
C GLN A 113 14.94 3.23 -2.86
N ILE A 114 14.81 2.49 -1.75
CA ILE A 114 15.85 2.39 -0.71
C ILE A 114 16.78 1.17 -0.87
N GLY A 115 16.71 0.46 -2.00
CA GLY A 115 17.59 -0.67 -2.31
C GLY A 115 17.31 -1.95 -1.52
N ILE A 116 16.11 -2.10 -0.96
CA ILE A 116 15.68 -3.29 -0.21
C ILE A 116 14.79 -4.14 -1.11
N LYS A 117 15.00 -5.46 -1.07
CA LYS A 117 14.10 -6.41 -1.75
C LYS A 117 12.69 -6.29 -1.17
N PRO A 118 11.62 -6.14 -1.99
CA PRO A 118 10.25 -6.05 -1.50
C PRO A 118 9.81 -7.28 -0.69
N PRO A 119 9.01 -7.10 0.37
CA PRO A 119 8.49 -8.22 1.16
C PRO A 119 7.40 -9.00 0.41
N THR A 120 7.44 -10.33 0.53
CA THR A 120 6.39 -11.20 -0.03
C THR A 120 5.34 -11.53 1.03
N VAL A 121 4.12 -11.03 0.85
CA VAL A 121 2.95 -11.41 1.66
C VAL A 121 2.13 -12.47 0.90
N ASN A 122 1.97 -13.65 1.50
CA ASN A 122 1.28 -14.80 0.93
C ASN A 122 0.36 -15.47 1.97
N ASN A 123 -0.35 -16.54 1.60
CA ASN A 123 -1.33 -17.17 2.48
C ASN A 123 -0.76 -17.68 3.82
N SER A 124 0.53 -18.03 3.90
CA SER A 124 1.12 -18.55 5.15
C SER A 124 1.45 -17.45 6.15
N ASN A 125 1.67 -16.21 5.70
CA ASN A 125 2.04 -15.08 6.56
C ASN A 125 1.00 -13.94 6.60
N LYS A 126 -0.08 -14.05 5.81
CA LYS A 126 -1.13 -13.03 5.67
C LYS A 126 -1.81 -12.68 7.00
N ALA A 127 -2.09 -13.68 7.83
CA ALA A 127 -2.72 -13.45 9.14
C ALA A 127 -1.84 -12.58 10.04
N LEU A 128 -0.54 -12.91 10.11
CA LEU A 128 0.43 -12.12 10.87
C LEU A 128 0.56 -10.71 10.30
N TYR A 129 0.60 -10.56 8.97
CA TYR A 129 0.63 -9.25 8.32
C TYR A 129 -0.54 -8.35 8.78
N TYR A 130 -1.77 -8.86 8.83
CA TYR A 130 -2.92 -8.07 9.26
C TYR A 130 -2.84 -7.66 10.74
N ILE A 131 -2.44 -8.58 11.62
CA ILE A 131 -2.24 -8.29 13.05
C ILE A 131 -1.20 -7.19 13.24
N LEU A 132 -0.08 -7.26 12.51
CA LEU A 132 0.98 -6.27 12.61
C LEU A 132 0.61 -4.93 11.97
N LEU A 133 -0.21 -4.95 10.91
CA LEU A 133 -0.76 -3.74 10.32
C LEU A 133 -1.69 -3.01 11.29
N GLU A 134 -2.54 -3.74 12.01
CA GLU A 134 -3.39 -3.16 13.06
C GLU A 134 -2.54 -2.59 14.21
N HIS A 135 -1.51 -3.33 14.64
CA HIS A 135 -0.59 -2.87 15.68
C HIS A 135 0.24 -1.64 15.26
N ALA A 136 0.44 -1.42 13.96
CA ALA A 136 1.19 -0.28 13.44
C ALA A 136 0.57 1.08 13.83
N LYS A 137 -0.71 1.11 14.20
CA LYS A 137 -1.36 2.26 14.85
C LYS A 137 -0.61 2.75 16.08
N ILE A 138 -0.07 1.84 16.87
CA ILE A 138 0.63 2.12 18.13
C ILE A 138 2.14 2.18 17.88
N ASN A 139 2.66 1.20 17.12
CA ASN A 139 4.08 1.09 16.85
C ASN A 139 4.30 0.40 15.48
N PRO A 140 4.87 1.09 14.46
CA PRO A 140 5.11 0.50 13.14
C PRO A 140 6.30 -0.48 13.12
N THR A 141 7.14 -0.49 14.16
CA THR A 141 8.39 -1.26 14.20
C THR A 141 8.19 -2.77 13.98
N PRO A 142 7.20 -3.45 14.61
CA PRO A 142 6.96 -4.87 14.36
C PRO A 142 6.60 -5.18 12.90
N LEU A 143 5.85 -4.29 12.24
CA LEU A 143 5.53 -4.41 10.82
C LEU A 143 6.78 -4.25 9.95
N ALA A 144 7.66 -3.31 10.30
CA ALA A 144 8.95 -3.13 9.61
C ALA A 144 9.85 -4.38 9.72
N TYR A 145 9.92 -5.02 10.89
CA TYR A 145 10.64 -6.29 11.07
C TYR A 145 10.02 -7.42 10.26
N PHE A 146 8.69 -7.48 10.20
CA PHE A 146 7.99 -8.44 9.34
C PHE A 146 8.33 -8.24 7.86
N PHE A 147 8.35 -7.00 7.38
CA PHE A 147 8.81 -6.70 6.02
C PHE A 147 10.24 -7.17 5.81
N GLN A 148 11.15 -6.84 6.72
CA GLN A 148 12.55 -7.29 6.63
C GLN A 148 12.69 -8.81 6.57
N ALA A 149 11.93 -9.54 7.40
CA ALA A 149 11.94 -11.00 7.41
C ALA A 149 11.42 -11.59 6.10
N CYS A 150 10.33 -11.04 5.55
CA CYS A 150 9.75 -11.48 4.28
C CYS A 150 10.65 -11.16 3.07
N SER A 151 11.42 -10.07 3.12
CA SER A 151 12.39 -9.72 2.09
C SER A 151 13.54 -10.74 1.99
N LYS A 152 13.96 -11.30 3.14
CA LYS A 152 15.08 -12.25 3.24
C LYS A 152 14.72 -13.70 2.87
N GLN A 153 13.44 -14.04 2.76
CA GLN A 153 13.03 -15.41 2.40
C GLN A 153 13.57 -15.77 1.00
N LYS A 154 14.35 -16.85 0.93
CA LYS A 154 14.74 -17.49 -0.33
C LYS A 154 13.48 -18.10 -0.92
N THR A 155 13.20 -17.82 -2.18
CA THR A 155 12.19 -18.57 -2.94
C THR A 155 12.60 -20.04 -2.88
N VAL A 156 11.85 -20.86 -2.17
CA VAL A 156 12.00 -22.31 -2.23
C VAL A 156 11.68 -22.67 -3.69
N LYS A 157 12.71 -23.12 -4.41
CA LYS A 157 12.57 -23.63 -5.78
C LYS A 157 11.70 -24.86 -5.80
#